data_AF-A0A0P6YQR3-F1
#
_entry.id   AF-A0A0P6YQR3-F1
#
_cell.length_a   1.000
_cell.length_b   1.000
_cell.length_c   1.000
_cell.angle_alpha   90.00
_cell.angle_beta   90.00
_cell.angle_gamma   90.00
#
_symmetry.space_group_name_H-M   'P 1'
#
loop_
_entity.id
_entity.type
_entity.pdbx_description
1 polymer ?
#
loop_
_entity_poly.entity_id
_entity_poly.type
_entity_poly.pdbx_seq_one_letter_code
_entity_poly.pdbx_strand_id
1 'polypeptide(L)' 'MQVFVHLDELLTPALLQQHQRHIVDFLEMEGIPPETEVGRTKVSERAAKELLAELAHDLDQTPEDQ' A
#
# COMPACT_ATOMS: atom_id res chain seq x y z
N MET A 1 -7.56 8.77 19.73
CA MET A 1 -7.93 7.43 19.21
C MET A 1 -7.11 7.18 17.97
N GLN A 2 -6.51 6.00 17.84
CA GLN A 2 -5.75 5.62 16.64
C GLN A 2 -6.71 4.92 15.68
N VAL A 3 -6.83 5.42 14.45
CA VAL A 3 -7.71 4.89 13.42
C VAL A 3 -6.93 3.88 12.58
N PHE A 4 -7.57 2.75 12.29
CA PHE A 4 -7.05 1.68 11.45
C PHE A 4 -8.00 1.41 10.29
N VAL A 5 -7.42 1.10 9.14
CA VAL A 5 -8.14 0.77 7.89
C VAL A 5 -7.50 -0.44 7.23
N HIS A 6 -8.27 -1.18 6.46
CA HIS A 6 -7.72 -2.26 5.62
C HIS A 6 -7.21 -1.69 4.31
N LEU A 7 -6.19 -2.32 3.73
CA LEU A 7 -5.64 -1.90 2.46
C LEU A 7 -6.65 -2.05 1.30
N ASP A 8 -7.55 -3.03 1.35
CA ASP A 8 -8.62 -3.24 0.36
C ASP A 8 -9.74 -2.18 0.41
N GLU A 9 -9.81 -1.38 1.48
CA GLU A 9 -10.67 -0.20 1.56
C GLU A 9 -10.07 1.02 0.85
N LEU A 10 -8.75 1.02 0.61
CA LEU A 10 -7.99 2.13 0.03
C LEU A 10 -7.53 1.86 -1.40
N LEU A 11 -7.16 0.61 -1.69
CA LEU A 11 -6.54 0.18 -2.93
C LEU A 11 -7.44 -0.80 -3.66
N THR A 12 -7.59 -0.59 -4.96
CA THR A 12 -8.31 -1.55 -5.80
C THR A 12 -7.54 -2.87 -5.91
N PRO A 13 -8.21 -3.99 -6.21
CA PRO A 13 -7.53 -5.27 -6.43
C PRO A 13 -6.42 -5.20 -7.49
N ALA A 14 -6.60 -4.39 -8.53
CA ALA A 14 -5.59 -4.19 -9.58
C ALA A 14 -4.33 -3.50 -9.03
N LEU A 15 -4.49 -2.44 -8.23
CA LEU A 15 -3.36 -1.74 -7.60
C LEU A 15 -2.64 -2.62 -6.57
N LEU A 16 -3.40 -3.38 -5.78
CA LEU A 16 -2.85 -4.34 -4.82
C LEU A 16 -1.98 -5.41 -5.51
N GLN A 17 -2.40 -5.90 -6.68
CA GLN A 17 -1.62 -6.87 -7.45
C GLN A 17 -0.42 -6.22 -8.13
N GLN A 18 -0.61 -5.07 -8.78
CA GLN A 18 0.44 -4.37 -9.52
C GLN A 18 1.58 -3.94 -8.60
N HIS A 19 1.27 -3.45 -7.40
CA HIS A 19 2.25 -2.95 -6.43
C HIS A 19 2.47 -3.91 -5.26
N GLN A 20 2.11 -5.19 -5.39
CA GLN A 20 2.12 -6.15 -4.29
C GLN A 20 3.46 -6.18 -3.55
N ARG A 21 4.57 -6.20 -4.30
CA ARG A 21 5.91 -6.26 -3.72
C ARG A 21 6.24 -5.00 -2.92
N HIS A 22 6.01 -3.82 -3.49
CA HIS A 22 6.24 -2.54 -2.81
C HIS A 22 5.41 -2.45 -1.53
N ILE A 23 4.13 -2.82 -1.60
CA ILE A 23 3.25 -2.80 -0.44
C ILE A 23 3.79 -3.71 0.66
N VAL A 24 4.24 -4.92 0.33
CA VAL A 24 4.84 -5.83 1.32
C VAL A 24 6.14 -5.26 1.90
N ASP A 25 7.03 -4.73 1.07
CA ASP A 25 8.29 -4.14 1.52
C ASP A 25 8.03 -2.95 2.48
N PHE A 26 7.06 -2.09 2.16
CA PHE A 26 6.62 -0.99 3.02
C PHE A 26 6.08 -1.50 4.37
N LEU A 27 5.21 -2.51 4.34
CA LEU A 27 4.64 -3.09 5.56
C LEU A 27 5.72 -3.68 6.48
N GLU A 28 6.70 -4.38 5.91
CA GLU A 28 7.84 -4.92 6.67
C GLU A 28 8.70 -3.82 7.30
N MET A 29 8.95 -2.72 6.57
CA MET A 29 9.68 -1.56 7.08
C MET A 29 8.96 -0.87 8.25
N GLU A 30 7.64 -0.78 8.17
CA GLU A 30 6.79 -0.23 9.25
C GLU A 30 6.57 -1.22 10.40
N GLY A 31 7.11 -2.44 10.31
CA GLY A 31 6.94 -3.50 11.32
C GLY A 31 5.51 -4.05 11.36
N ILE A 32 4.77 -3.92 10.27
CA ILE A 32 3.39 -4.40 10.11
C ILE A 32 3.44 -5.77 9.42
N PRO A 33 3.06 -6.86 10.10
CA PRO A 33 3.05 -8.17 9.47
C PRO A 33 1.94 -8.23 8.41
N PRO A 34 2.26 -8.56 7.14
CA PRO A 34 1.26 -8.68 6.10
C PRO A 34 0.36 -9.90 6.33
N GLU A 35 -0.93 -9.75 6.03
CA GLU A 35 -1.87 -10.87 6.02
C GLU A 35 -1.68 -11.75 4.77
N THR A 36 -2.23 -12.97 4.80
CA THR A 36 -2.21 -13.89 3.63
C THR A 36 -2.78 -13.21 2.38
N GLU A 37 -3.86 -12.46 2.55
CA GLU A 37 -4.37 -11.52 1.56
C GLU A 37 -3.88 -10.13 1.92
N VAL A 38 -2.94 -9.56 1.15
CA VAL A 38 -2.33 -8.25 1.45
C VAL A 38 -3.39 -7.17 1.66
N GLY A 39 -4.48 -7.17 0.87
CA GLY A 39 -5.61 -6.24 1.03
C GLY A 39 -6.27 -6.27 2.42
N ARG A 40 -6.21 -7.40 3.14
CA ARG A 40 -6.76 -7.54 4.49
C ARG A 40 -5.83 -7.03 5.59
N THR A 41 -4.64 -6.58 5.25
CA THR A 41 -3.71 -6.04 6.24
C THR A 41 -4.26 -4.74 6.81
N LYS A 42 -4.34 -4.64 8.14
CA LYS A 42 -4.72 -3.41 8.83
C LYS A 42 -3.51 -2.50 8.99
N VAL A 43 -3.67 -1.25 8.57
CA VAL A 43 -2.66 -0.21 8.72
C VAL A 43 -3.22 0.96 9.51
N SER A 44 -2.34 1.69 10.19
CA SER A 44 -2.74 2.95 10.82
C SER A 44 -3.03 4.01 9.74
N GLU A 45 -3.84 5.02 10.09
CA GLU A 45 -4.09 6.15 9.19
C GLU A 45 -2.80 6.82 8.69
N ARG A 46 -1.76 6.88 9.52
CA ARG A 46 -0.45 7.42 9.13
C ARG A 46 0.21 6.56 8.06
N ALA A 47 0.34 5.26 8.33
CA ALA A 47 0.96 4.32 7.40
C ALA A 47 0.17 4.24 6.07
N ALA A 48 -1.16 4.33 6.12
CA ALA A 48 -2.00 4.43 4.93
C ALA A 48 -1.66 5.65 4.07
N LYS A 49 -1.49 6.83 4.68
CA LYS A 49 -1.14 8.07 3.96
C LYS A 49 0.25 8.00 3.36
N GLU A 50 1.22 7.45 4.09
CA GLU A 50 2.60 7.28 3.62
C GLU A 50 2.64 6.29 2.44
N LEU A 51 1.99 5.13 2.55
CA LEU A 51 1.89 4.17 1.46
C LEU A 51 1.23 4.76 0.20
N LEU A 52 0.11 5.48 0.35
CA LEU A 52 -0.57 6.10 -0.79
C LEU A 52 0.30 7.16 -1.48
N ALA A 53 1.12 7.90 -0.72
CA ALA A 53 2.03 8.88 -1.29
C ALA A 53 3.16 8.21 -2.09
N GLU A 54 3.71 7.09 -1.59
CA GLU A 54 4.71 6.31 -2.32
C GLU A 54 4.14 5.71 -3.61
N LEU A 55 2.97 5.08 -3.52
CA LEU A 55 2.31 4.49 -4.70
C LEU A 55 1.95 5.55 -5.75
N ALA A 56 1.53 6.75 -5.34
CA ALA A 56 1.27 7.85 -6.26
C ALA A 56 2.57 8.34 -6.95
N HIS A 57 3.68 8.39 -6.21
CA HIS A 57 4.97 8.78 -6.78
C HIS A 57 5.45 7.77 -7.83
N ASP A 58 5.28 6.48 -7.58
CA ASP A 58 5.61 5.42 -8.53
C ASP A 58 4.79 5.50 -9.82
N LEU A 59 3.50 5.85 -9.71
CA LEU A 59 2.62 6.04 -10.88
C LEU A 59 3.05 7.23 -11.73
N ASP A 60 3.47 8.33 -11.12
CA ASP A 60 4.01 9.51 -11.83
C ASP A 60 5.39 9.25 -12.45
N GLN A 61 6.10 8.20 -12.03
CA GLN A 61 7.38 7.77 -12.61
C GLN A 61 7.20 6.77 -13.77
N THR A 62 5.96 6.36 -14.11
CA THR A 62 5.71 5.56 -15.31
C THR A 62 6.06 6.43 -16.54
N PRO A 63 7.12 6.12 -17.30
CA PRO A 63 7.44 6.93 -18.46
C PRO A 63 6.33 6.76 -19.50
N GLU A 64 5.63 7.84 -19.82
CA GLU A 64 5.09 8.00 -21.17
C GLU A 64 6.29 7.93 -22.14
N ASP A 65 6.15 7.16 -23.22
CA ASP A 65 7.12 6.91 -24.30
C ASP A 65 8.27 5.93 -24.02
N GLN A 66 8.09 4.69 -24.50
CA GLN A 66 8.99 4.07 -25.49
C GLN A 66 8.20 3.25 -26.51
#